data_AF-A0A433WWU5-F1
#
_entry.id   AF-A0A433WWU5-F1
#
_cell.length_a   1.000
_cell.length_b   1.000
_cell.length_c   1.000
_cell.angle_alpha   90.00
_cell.angle_beta   90.00
_cell.angle_gamma   90.00
#
_symmetry.space_group_name_H-M   'P 1'
#
loop_
_entity.id
_entity.type
_entity.pdbx_description
1 polymer ?
#
loop_
_entity_poly.entity_id
_entity_poly.type
_entity_poly.pdbx_seq_one_letter_code
_entity_poly.pdbx_strand_id
1 'polypeptide(L)'
;MHPGLRAYKAVADTSMTGREAEIACFTMMIDELSRAEQDASMRMKALDRHQKLWSLIMKANIIDSGLTPDEERALIIDLADKAQRYGIQAILDDRLTLNPLIDIAQDVLDGLTGVAG
;
A
#
# COMPACT_ATOMS: atom_id res chain seq x y z
N MET A 1 -1.68 -40.35 -3.11
CA MET A 1 -1.56 -38.90 -3.41
C MET A 1 -0.25 -38.68 -4.16
N HIS A 2 -0.26 -38.09 -5.36
CA HIS A 2 0.90 -38.03 -6.26
C HIS A 2 1.96 -37.03 -5.72
N PRO A 3 3.26 -37.38 -5.64
CA PRO A 3 4.32 -36.53 -5.08
C PRO A 3 4.40 -35.14 -5.77
N GLY A 4 4.22 -35.10 -7.09
CA GLY A 4 4.21 -33.86 -7.86
C GLY A 4 3.03 -32.92 -7.51
N LEU A 5 1.88 -33.47 -7.11
CA LEU A 5 0.73 -32.67 -6.68
C LEU A 5 0.98 -32.03 -5.31
N ARG A 6 1.75 -32.71 -4.45
CA ARG A 6 2.17 -32.23 -3.14
C ARG A 6 3.20 -31.11 -3.27
N ALA A 7 4.16 -31.26 -4.18
CA ALA A 7 5.14 -30.23 -4.51
C ALA A 7 4.49 -29.00 -5.14
N TYR A 8 3.55 -29.19 -6.08
CA TYR A 8 2.79 -28.09 -6.67
C TYR A 8 1.98 -27.32 -5.63
N LYS A 9 1.29 -28.05 -4.73
CA LYS A 9 0.53 -27.43 -3.64
C LYS A 9 1.44 -26.69 -2.65
N ALA A 10 2.59 -27.26 -2.29
CA ALA A 10 3.56 -26.59 -1.43
C ALA A 10 4.12 -25.30 -2.08
N VAL A 11 4.36 -25.29 -3.39
CA VAL A 11 4.82 -24.09 -4.11
C VAL A 11 3.71 -23.04 -4.20
N ALA A 12 2.48 -23.46 -4.51
CA ALA A 12 1.30 -22.59 -4.54
C ALA A 12 0.94 -22.02 -3.15
N ASP A 13 1.18 -22.79 -2.08
CA ASP A 13 0.99 -22.37 -0.69
C ASP A 13 2.14 -21.44 -0.20
N THR A 14 3.30 -21.44 -0.87
CA THR A 14 4.44 -20.53 -0.56
C THR A 14 4.48 -19.25 -1.39
N SER A 15 3.66 -19.13 -2.43
CA SER A 15 3.52 -17.85 -3.13
C SER A 15 2.69 -16.91 -2.26
N MET A 16 3.30 -15.81 -1.82
CA MET A 16 2.64 -14.73 -1.11
C MET A 16 1.34 -14.38 -1.85
N THR A 17 0.20 -14.54 -1.18
CA THR A 17 -1.09 -14.20 -1.78
C THR A 17 -1.10 -12.71 -2.11
N GLY A 18 -1.91 -12.27 -3.09
CA GLY A 18 -2.02 -10.84 -3.42
C GLY A 18 -2.26 -9.96 -2.19
N ARG A 19 -3.05 -10.48 -1.23
CA ARG A 19 -3.34 -9.83 0.05
C ARG A 19 -2.12 -9.70 0.97
N GLU A 20 -1.33 -10.75 1.12
CA GLU A 20 -0.10 -10.71 1.93
C GLU A 20 0.94 -9.74 1.33
N ALA A 21 0.99 -9.65 0.01
CA ALA A 21 1.84 -8.68 -0.70
C ALA A 21 1.41 -7.24 -0.39
N GLU A 22 0.11 -6.96 -0.42
CA GLU A 22 -0.44 -5.65 -0.07
C GLU A 22 -0.12 -5.29 1.38
N ILE A 23 -0.35 -6.21 2.33
CA ILE A 23 -0.04 -6.03 3.76
C ILE A 23 1.45 -5.68 3.94
N ALA A 24 2.35 -6.43 3.29
CA ALA A 24 3.79 -6.18 3.36
C ALA A 24 4.15 -4.80 2.79
N CYS A 25 3.57 -4.43 1.64
CA CYS A 25 3.79 -3.12 1.02
C CYS A 25 3.37 -1.95 1.91
N PHE A 26 2.17 -2.01 2.50
CA PHE A 26 1.68 -0.96 3.39
C PHE A 26 2.51 -0.90 4.69
N THR A 27 2.88 -2.04 5.25
CA THR A 27 3.76 -2.11 6.43
C THR A 27 5.10 -1.44 6.17
N MET A 28 5.75 -1.74 5.03
CA MET A 28 7.01 -1.12 4.64
C MET A 28 6.86 0.39 4.40
N MET A 29 5.76 0.82 3.78
CA MET A 29 5.50 2.24 3.53
C MET A 29 5.33 3.02 4.84
N ILE A 30 4.60 2.47 5.81
CA ILE A 30 4.41 3.07 7.14
C ILE A 30 5.75 3.22 7.87
N ASP A 31 6.61 2.20 7.87
CA ASP A 31 7.95 2.29 8.47
C ASP A 31 8.80 3.38 7.79
N GLU A 32 8.81 3.41 6.46
CA GLU A 32 9.60 4.40 5.71
C GLU A 32 9.12 5.84 5.95
N LEU A 33 7.80 6.08 5.96
CA LEU A 33 7.22 7.39 6.26
C LEU A 33 7.47 7.80 7.71
N SER A 34 7.32 6.88 8.67
CA SER A 34 7.56 7.15 10.08
C SER A 34 9.01 7.55 10.35
N ARG A 35 9.96 6.87 9.70
CA ARG A 35 11.39 7.21 9.79
C ARG A 35 11.68 8.54 9.10
N ALA A 36 11.05 8.81 7.96
CA ALA A 36 11.18 10.07 7.24
C ALA A 36 10.57 11.27 7.97
N GLU A 37 9.57 11.06 8.83
CA GLU A 37 9.03 12.11 9.70
C GLU A 37 10.04 12.53 10.76
N GLN A 38 10.87 11.60 11.24
CA GLN A 38 11.91 11.86 12.24
C GLN A 38 13.25 12.30 11.61
N ASP A 39 13.50 11.92 10.36
CA ASP A 39 14.74 12.20 9.63
C ASP A 39 14.46 12.82 8.25
N ALA A 40 14.67 14.14 8.18
CA ALA A 40 14.50 14.91 6.95
C ALA A 40 15.35 14.41 5.77
N SER A 41 16.48 13.74 6.02
CA SER A 41 17.32 13.19 4.95
C SER A 41 16.65 12.03 4.20
N MET A 42 15.69 11.35 4.84
CA MET A 42 14.93 10.23 4.26
C MET A 42 13.65 10.69 3.56
N ARG A 43 13.21 11.93 3.81
CA ARG A 43 11.90 12.48 3.40
C ARG A 43 11.62 12.35 1.91
N MET A 44 12.50 12.89 1.06
CA MET A 44 12.29 12.87 -0.38
C MET A 44 12.19 11.45 -0.94
N LYS A 45 13.02 10.54 -0.41
CA LYS A 45 13.05 9.13 -0.84
C LYS A 45 11.78 8.40 -0.41
N ALA A 46 11.29 8.64 0.81
CA ALA A 46 10.04 8.05 1.30
C ALA A 46 8.83 8.57 0.49
N LEU A 47 8.77 9.88 0.22
CA LEU A 47 7.70 10.48 -0.59
C LEU A 47 7.70 9.97 -2.03
N ASP A 48 8.86 9.84 -2.69
CA ASP A 48 8.96 9.26 -4.04
C ASP A 48 8.45 7.80 -4.07
N ARG A 49 8.83 6.99 -3.07
CA ARG A 49 8.36 5.60 -2.97
C ARG A 49 6.87 5.50 -2.68
N HIS A 50 6.36 6.36 -1.80
CA HIS A 50 4.93 6.49 -1.54
C HIS A 50 4.15 6.76 -2.84
N GLN A 51 4.59 7.73 -3.66
CA GLN A 51 3.96 8.03 -4.94
C GLN A 51 3.96 6.82 -5.91
N LYS A 52 5.09 6.11 -5.96
CA LYS A 52 5.24 4.91 -6.80
C LYS A 52 4.34 3.77 -6.34
N LEU A 53 4.25 3.53 -5.03
CA LEU A 53 3.42 2.45 -4.49
C LEU A 53 1.94 2.68 -4.79
N TRP A 54 1.41 3.87 -4.50
CA TRP A 54 0.03 4.21 -4.85
C TRP A 54 -0.26 4.12 -6.35
N SER A 55 0.70 4.50 -7.19
CA SER A 55 0.57 4.34 -8.65
C SER A 55 0.49 2.86 -9.07
N LEU A 56 1.20 1.96 -8.39
CA LEU A 56 1.13 0.52 -8.65
C LEU A 56 -0.19 -0.07 -8.17
N ILE A 57 -0.65 0.32 -6.98
CA ILE A 57 -1.93 -0.12 -6.41
C ILE A 57 -3.11 0.30 -7.31
N MET A 58 -3.13 1.55 -7.77
CA MET A 58 -4.17 2.00 -8.71
C MET A 58 -4.15 1.20 -10.01
N LYS A 59 -2.96 0.95 -10.59
CA LYS A 59 -2.84 0.14 -11.81
C LYS A 59 -3.35 -1.29 -11.60
N ALA A 60 -3.03 -1.90 -10.46
CA ALA A 60 -3.51 -3.24 -10.12
C ALA A 60 -5.04 -3.26 -9.99
N ASN A 61 -5.64 -2.25 -9.34
CA ASN A 61 -7.09 -2.13 -9.18
C ASN A 61 -7.83 -1.87 -10.50
N ILE A 62 -7.22 -1.17 -11.46
CA ILE A 62 -7.80 -0.93 -12.79
C ILE A 62 -7.77 -2.20 -13.65
N ILE A 63 -6.73 -3.03 -13.51
CA ILE A 63 -6.55 -4.27 -14.28
C ILE A 63 -7.43 -5.39 -13.73
N ASP A 64 -7.88 -5.29 -12.48
CA ASP A 64 -8.76 -6.27 -11.85
C ASP A 64 -10.04 -6.47 -12.67
N SER A 65 -10.25 -7.70 -13.15
CA SER A 65 -11.26 -8.08 -14.13
C SER A 65 -12.67 -8.27 -13.53
N GLY A 66 -13.05 -7.38 -12.61
CA GLY A 66 -14.35 -7.40 -11.95
C GLY A 66 -14.43 -8.30 -10.72
N LEU A 67 -13.30 -8.69 -10.11
CA LEU A 67 -13.30 -9.45 -8.85
C LEU A 67 -13.65 -8.57 -7.64
N THR A 68 -13.23 -7.31 -7.66
CA THR A 68 -13.62 -6.30 -6.66
C THR A 68 -14.97 -5.67 -7.03
N PRO A 69 -15.87 -5.33 -6.09
CA PRO A 69 -17.05 -4.52 -6.37
C PRO A 69 -16.68 -3.09 -6.87
N ASP A 70 -17.53 -2.49 -7.71
CA ASP A 70 -17.27 -1.14 -8.26
C ASP A 70 -17.15 -0.05 -7.20
N GLU A 71 -17.94 -0.15 -6.13
CA GLU A 71 -17.92 0.80 -5.01
C GLU A 71 -16.60 0.74 -4.23
N GLU A 72 -16.07 -0.46 -3.99
CA GLU A 72 -14.77 -0.66 -3.32
C GLU A 72 -13.62 -0.15 -4.18
N ARG A 73 -13.65 -0.40 -5.50
CA ARG A 73 -12.68 0.19 -6.44
C ARG A 73 -12.70 1.72 -6.40
N ALA A 74 -13.88 2.33 -6.39
CA ALA A 74 -14.02 3.79 -6.36
C ALA A 74 -13.43 4.38 -5.07
N LEU A 75 -13.62 3.73 -3.93
CA LEU A 75 -13.04 4.13 -2.66
C LEU A 75 -11.51 4.08 -2.67
N ILE A 76 -10.93 3.01 -3.23
CA ILE A 76 -9.47 2.88 -3.34
C ILE A 76 -8.89 3.97 -4.25
N ILE A 77 -9.56 4.28 -5.35
CA ILE A 77 -9.13 5.34 -6.27
C ILE A 77 -9.17 6.72 -5.59
N ASP A 78 -10.26 7.03 -4.88
CA ASP A 78 -10.39 8.30 -4.14
C ASP A 78 -9.33 8.44 -3.04
N LEU A 79 -9.06 7.35 -2.32
CA LEU A 79 -8.02 7.33 -1.29
C LEU A 79 -6.63 7.54 -1.88
N ALA A 80 -6.32 6.86 -2.99
CA ALA A 80 -5.05 6.99 -3.69
C ALA A 80 -4.86 8.42 -4.22
N ASP A 81 -5.89 9.04 -4.82
CA ASP A 81 -5.83 10.42 -5.30
C ASP A 81 -5.54 11.41 -4.16
N LYS A 82 -6.22 11.27 -3.01
CA LYS A 82 -5.98 12.10 -1.82
C LYS A 82 -4.56 11.92 -1.27
N ALA A 83 -4.12 10.68 -1.09
CA ALA A 83 -2.79 10.37 -0.57
C ALA A 83 -1.70 10.93 -1.50
N GLN A 84 -1.84 10.75 -2.82
CA GLN A 84 -0.89 11.24 -3.79
C GLN A 84 -0.85 12.77 -3.84
N ARG A 85 -2.00 13.45 -3.81
CA ARG A 85 -2.07 14.92 -3.75
C ARG A 85 -1.39 15.49 -2.52
N TYR A 86 -1.68 14.93 -1.34
CA TYR A 86 -1.00 15.36 -0.11
C TYR A 86 0.50 15.07 -0.18
N GLY A 87 0.89 13.90 -0.69
CA GLY A 87 2.31 13.58 -0.87
C GLY A 87 3.03 14.57 -1.79
N ILE A 88 2.39 15.07 -2.85
CA ILE A 88 2.94 16.12 -3.70
C ILE A 88 3.09 17.43 -2.93
N GLN A 89 2.09 17.81 -2.12
CA GLN A 89 2.20 18.98 -1.26
C GLN A 89 3.36 18.84 -0.26
N ALA A 90 3.53 17.68 0.35
CA ALA A 90 4.60 17.37 1.30
C ALA A 90 6.01 17.32 0.68
N ILE A 91 6.10 17.11 -0.65
CA ILE A 91 7.33 17.26 -1.44
C ILE A 91 7.67 18.75 -1.63
N LEU A 92 6.65 19.58 -1.86
CA LEU A 92 6.80 21.01 -2.16
C LEU A 92 6.96 21.88 -0.90
N ASP A 93 6.42 21.44 0.24
CA ASP A 93 6.50 22.11 1.53
C ASP A 93 6.99 21.14 2.60
N ASP A 94 8.24 21.32 3.03
CA ASP A 94 8.91 20.48 4.03
C ASP A 94 8.40 20.66 5.46
N ARG A 95 7.59 21.71 5.70
CA ARG A 95 6.95 21.96 7.00
C ARG A 95 5.72 21.10 7.23
N LEU A 96 5.20 20.46 6.18
CA LEU A 96 4.06 19.54 6.31
C LEU A 96 4.51 18.24 6.97
N THR A 97 3.77 17.78 7.97
CA THR A 97 3.98 16.46 8.58
C THR A 97 3.62 15.35 7.59
N LEU A 98 4.29 14.20 7.68
CA LEU A 98 3.94 12.98 6.96
C LEU A 98 2.85 12.17 7.66
N ASN A 99 2.42 12.54 8.87
CA ASN A 99 1.41 11.81 9.64
C ASN A 99 0.13 11.50 8.84
N PRO A 100 -0.46 12.42 8.06
CA PRO A 100 -1.64 12.09 7.25
C PRO A 100 -1.41 10.96 6.23
N LEU A 101 -0.19 10.80 5.71
CA LEU A 101 0.15 9.70 4.81
C LEU A 101 0.33 8.38 5.57
N ILE A 102 0.85 8.46 6.80
CA ILE A 102 0.99 7.32 7.71
C ILE A 102 -0.40 6.82 8.12
N ASP A 103 -1.28 7.73 8.53
CA ASP A 103 -2.64 7.41 8.98
C ASP A 103 -3.44 6.74 7.87
N ILE A 104 -3.44 7.30 6.66
CA ILE A 104 -4.10 6.68 5.50
C ILE A 104 -3.54 5.28 5.20
N ALA A 105 -2.23 5.10 5.29
CA ALA A 105 -1.61 3.80 5.07
C ALA A 105 -1.99 2.78 6.16
N GLN A 106 -2.10 3.24 7.40
CA GLN A 106 -2.52 2.42 8.54
C GLN A 106 -3.98 2.02 8.42
N ASP A 107 -4.89 2.93 8.08
CA ASP A 107 -6.32 2.63 7.85
C ASP A 107 -6.50 1.53 6.79
N VAL A 108 -5.69 1.59 5.71
CA VAL A 108 -5.69 0.53 4.70
C VAL A 108 -5.16 -0.77 5.27
N LEU A 109 -4.02 -0.75 5.96
CA LEU A 109 -3.43 -1.95 6.57
C LEU A 109 -4.38 -2.63 7.56
N ASP A 110 -5.11 -1.85 8.34
CA ASP A 110 -6.12 -2.29 9.30
C ASP A 110 -7.30 -2.95 8.58
N GLY A 111 -7.80 -2.32 7.51
CA GLY A 111 -8.77 -2.94 6.61
C GLY A 111 -8.25 -4.20 5.92
N LEU A 112 -6.95 -4.26 5.60
CA LEU A 112 -6.32 -5.43 4.98
C LEU A 112 -6.26 -6.64 5.92
N THR A 113 -5.95 -6.37 7.19
CA THR A 113 -5.75 -7.37 8.26
C THR A 113 -7.02 -7.73 9.01
N GLY A 114 -8.12 -6.99 8.80
CA GLY A 114 -9.39 -7.20 9.50
C GLY A 114 -9.38 -6.70 10.95
N VAL A 115 -8.39 -5.89 11.31
CA VAL A 115 -8.34 -5.16 12.59
C VAL A 115 -9.18 -3.90 12.39
N ALA A 116 -10.50 -4.01 12.51
CA ALA A 116 -11.35 -2.83 12.51
C ALA A 116 -11.17 -2.07 13.84
N GLY A 117 -10.68 -0.83 13.78
CA GLY A 117 -10.65 0.12 14.90
C GLY A 117 -12.02 0.69 15.23
#